data_AF-A0A519J2W1-F1
#
_entry.id   AF-A0A519J2W1-F1
#
_cell.length_a   1.000
_cell.length_b   1.000
_cell.length_c   1.000
_cell.angle_alpha   90.00
_cell.angle_beta   90.00
_cell.angle_gamma   90.00
#
_symmetry.space_group_name_H-M   'P 1'
#
loop_
_entity.id
_entity.type
_entity.pdbx_description
1 polymer ?
#
loop_
_entity_poly.entity_id
_entity_poly.type
_entity_poly.pdbx_seq_one_letter_code
_entity_poly.pdbx_strand_id
1 'polypeptide(L)'
;MARGRKPDPASVKVAKGNPSRRRIGVDPVVQPARPGAVQPPTWLKGDGLKVWDRLSPRLELLKLLTPVDAEAFGRYCRNFARWLKMQERLDTEGEIYEIVTASGTVRRPDPAYMIGDRLERQLISAEDRFGLNPAERQRLFASRATTPDPAGDLFGSRPEPGSSKTDEAEAPARTIGLLN
;
A
#
# COMPACT_ATOMS: atom_id res chain seq x y z
N MET A 1 -10.44 -2.81 -24.31
CA MET A 1 -11.11 -3.57 -23.23
C MET A 1 -11.45 -2.61 -22.10
N ALA A 2 -12.73 -2.34 -21.87
CA ALA A 2 -13.17 -1.43 -20.80
C ALA A 2 -12.81 -2.04 -19.43
N ARG A 3 -12.05 -1.30 -18.62
CA ARG A 3 -11.67 -1.72 -17.27
C ARG A 3 -12.97 -1.90 -16.46
N GLY A 4 -13.20 -3.10 -15.93
CA GLY A 4 -14.39 -3.39 -15.12
C GLY A 4 -14.54 -2.42 -13.93
N ARG A 5 -15.78 -2.28 -13.44
CA ARG A 5 -16.15 -1.37 -12.35
C ARG A 5 -15.23 -1.55 -11.14
N LYS A 6 -14.72 -0.44 -10.59
CA LYS A 6 -13.90 -0.46 -9.37
C LYS A 6 -14.68 -1.15 -8.24
N PRO A 7 -14.06 -2.06 -7.48
CA PRO A 7 -14.75 -2.79 -6.42
C PRO A 7 -15.13 -1.86 -5.25
N ASP A 8 -16.35 -2.02 -4.73
CA ASP A 8 -16.86 -1.24 -3.59
C ASP A 8 -16.03 -1.48 -2.30
N PRO A 9 -15.90 -0.47 -1.39
CA PRO A 9 -15.20 -0.58 -0.11
C PRO A 9 -15.70 -1.69 0.82
N ALA A 10 -14.90 -2.11 1.81
CA ALA A 10 -15.23 -3.19 2.75
C ALA A 10 -16.45 -2.81 3.60
N SER A 11 -16.42 -1.60 4.17
CA SER A 11 -17.53 -1.03 4.93
C SER A 11 -18.83 -1.00 4.14
N VAL A 12 -18.77 -0.66 2.84
CA VAL A 12 -19.93 -0.63 1.94
C VAL A 12 -20.42 -2.05 1.60
N LYS A 13 -19.51 -3.01 1.41
CA LYS A 13 -19.86 -4.42 1.20
C LYS A 13 -20.48 -5.07 2.43
N VAL A 14 -20.00 -4.72 3.64
CA VAL A 14 -20.58 -5.16 4.91
C VAL A 14 -21.98 -4.56 5.07
N ALA A 15 -22.15 -3.26 4.85
CA ALA A 15 -23.44 -2.58 4.94
C ALA A 15 -24.47 -3.09 3.90
N LYS A 16 -24.03 -3.48 2.71
CA LYS A 16 -24.88 -4.09 1.65
C LYS A 16 -25.15 -5.59 1.85
N GLY A 17 -24.69 -6.20 2.95
CA GLY A 17 -24.91 -7.63 3.22
C GLY A 17 -24.09 -8.60 2.36
N ASN A 18 -22.97 -8.14 1.79
CA ASN A 18 -22.05 -8.93 0.96
C ASN A 18 -22.72 -9.72 -0.19
N PRO A 19 -23.38 -9.05 -1.17
CA PRO A 19 -24.06 -9.73 -2.27
C PRO A 19 -23.11 -10.58 -3.14
N SER A 20 -21.80 -10.31 -3.09
CA SER A 20 -20.79 -11.06 -3.83
C SER A 20 -20.43 -12.42 -3.21
N ARG A 21 -20.82 -12.71 -1.96
CA ARG A 21 -20.41 -13.89 -1.15
C ARG A 21 -18.89 -14.13 -1.03
N ARG A 22 -18.05 -13.27 -1.61
CA ARG A 22 -16.58 -13.32 -1.47
C ARG A 22 -16.18 -12.85 -0.08
N ARG A 23 -15.11 -13.41 0.48
CA ARG A 23 -14.57 -13.02 1.78
C ARG A 23 -14.27 -11.51 1.73
N ILE A 24 -14.91 -10.73 2.59
CA ILE A 24 -14.61 -9.31 2.72
C ILE A 24 -13.27 -9.25 3.45
N GLY A 25 -12.25 -8.65 2.82
CA GLY A 25 -11.02 -8.32 3.52
C GLY A 25 -11.38 -7.41 4.69
N VAL A 26 -11.27 -7.93 5.90
CA VAL A 26 -11.36 -7.15 7.14
C VAL A 26 -10.09 -6.33 7.21
N ASP A 27 -10.20 -5.04 7.56
CA ASP A 27 -9.00 -4.25 7.84
C ASP A 27 -8.22 -4.99 8.92
N PRO A 28 -6.97 -5.42 8.65
CA PRO A 28 -6.24 -6.24 9.59
C PRO A 28 -6.05 -5.45 10.89
N VAL A 29 -6.35 -6.06 12.05
CA VAL A 29 -5.90 -5.55 13.34
C VAL A 29 -4.40 -5.81 13.39
N VAL A 30 -3.66 -4.84 12.86
CA VAL A 30 -2.21 -4.89 12.75
C VAL A 30 -1.64 -4.39 14.06
N GLN A 31 -0.83 -5.21 14.74
CA GLN A 31 0.02 -4.72 15.83
C GLN A 31 0.82 -3.52 15.30
N PRO A 32 0.78 -2.37 15.99
CA PRO A 32 1.36 -1.15 15.46
C PRO A 32 2.84 -1.36 15.18
N ALA A 33 3.26 -1.19 13.92
CA ALA A 33 4.65 -0.83 13.68
C ALA A 33 4.90 0.45 14.48
N ARG A 34 5.97 0.49 15.29
CA ARG A 34 6.27 1.67 16.10
C ARG A 34 6.35 2.88 15.15
N PRO A 35 5.47 3.89 15.30
CA PRO A 35 5.50 5.05 14.42
C PRO A 35 6.87 5.73 14.47
N GLY A 36 7.38 6.16 13.31
CA GLY A 36 8.69 6.80 13.19
C GLY A 36 9.83 5.85 12.84
N ALA A 37 9.52 4.65 12.34
CA ALA A 37 10.51 3.73 11.82
C ALA A 37 11.01 4.18 10.42
N VAL A 38 10.15 4.84 9.64
CA VAL A 38 10.51 5.34 8.31
C VAL A 38 10.91 6.81 8.40
N GLN A 39 12.18 7.08 8.16
CA GLN A 39 12.71 8.44 8.19
C GLN A 39 12.48 9.17 6.85
N PRO A 40 12.20 10.49 6.89
CA PRO A 40 12.10 11.29 5.67
C PRO A 40 13.45 11.34 4.95
N PRO A 41 13.45 11.38 3.60
CA PRO A 41 14.67 11.64 2.85
C PRO A 41 15.30 12.98 3.24
N THR A 42 16.63 13.04 3.26
CA THR A 42 17.41 14.23 3.72
C THR A 42 17.16 15.49 2.90
N TRP A 43 16.72 15.34 1.66
CA TRP A 43 16.39 16.44 0.76
C TRP A 43 14.97 17.00 0.98
N LEU A 44 14.10 16.31 1.72
CA LEU A 44 12.72 16.73 1.96
C LEU A 44 12.69 17.79 3.07
N LYS A 45 12.24 19.00 2.73
CA LYS A 45 12.24 20.16 3.63
C LYS A 45 10.96 20.99 3.46
N GLY A 46 10.72 21.90 4.40
CA GLY A 46 9.62 22.87 4.34
C GLY A 46 8.24 22.21 4.37
N ASP A 47 7.31 22.71 3.55
CA ASP A 47 5.93 22.25 3.56
C ASP A 47 5.78 20.77 3.16
N GLY A 48 6.70 20.25 2.33
CA GLY A 48 6.73 18.82 2.02
C GLY A 48 7.02 17.96 3.25
N LEU A 49 7.90 18.42 4.15
CA LEU A 49 8.18 17.71 5.39
C LEU A 49 6.96 17.72 6.34
N LYS A 50 6.22 18.84 6.39
CA LYS A 50 4.96 18.89 7.16
C LYS A 50 3.93 17.86 6.67
N VAL A 51 3.85 17.64 5.35
CA VAL A 51 2.97 16.61 4.77
C VAL A 51 3.44 15.22 5.17
N TRP A 52 4.76 14.98 5.15
CA TRP A 52 5.36 13.73 5.61
C TRP A 52 4.99 13.45 7.07
N ASP A 53 5.30 14.37 7.98
CA ASP A 53 5.07 14.21 9.43
C ASP A 53 3.60 13.95 9.77
N ARG A 54 2.68 14.51 8.97
CA ARG A 54 1.24 14.29 9.13
C ARG A 54 0.78 12.89 8.69
N LEU A 55 1.37 12.34 7.62
CA LEU A 55 0.84 11.17 6.93
C LEU A 55 1.67 9.90 7.14
N SER A 56 2.99 9.98 7.23
CA SER A 56 3.86 8.82 7.41
C SER A 56 3.50 7.99 8.65
N PRO A 57 3.19 8.56 9.84
CA PRO A 57 2.89 7.73 11.01
C PRO A 57 1.63 6.89 10.83
N ARG A 58 0.64 7.42 10.08
CA ARG A 58 -0.62 6.72 9.79
C ARG A 58 -0.41 5.60 8.77
N LEU A 59 0.43 5.83 7.76
CA LEU A 59 0.76 4.81 6.76
C LEU A 59 1.63 3.70 7.34
N GLU A 60 2.55 4.02 8.25
CA GLU A 60 3.35 3.04 8.99
C GLU A 60 2.46 2.14 9.87
N LEU A 61 1.50 2.74 10.59
CA LEU A 61 0.53 2.00 11.42
C LEU A 61 -0.26 0.97 10.59
N LEU A 62 -0.59 1.32 9.34
CA LEU A 62 -1.29 0.45 8.39
C LEU A 62 -0.36 -0.51 7.62
N LYS A 63 0.96 -0.49 7.87
CA LYS A 63 1.98 -1.23 7.09
C LYS A 63 1.87 -0.95 5.58
N LEU A 64 1.61 0.30 5.22
CA LEU A 64 1.53 0.81 3.84
C LEU A 64 2.77 1.64 3.45
N LEU A 65 3.63 1.97 4.42
CA LEU A 65 4.90 2.65 4.19
C LEU A 65 6.03 1.85 4.83
N THR A 66 7.07 1.58 4.05
CA THR A 66 8.30 0.90 4.50
C THR A 66 9.52 1.77 4.21
N PRO A 67 10.71 1.48 4.80
CA PRO A 67 11.92 2.24 4.51
C PRO A 67 12.30 2.30 3.03
N VAL A 68 12.00 1.25 2.26
CA VAL A 68 12.28 1.20 0.81
C VAL A 68 11.43 2.21 0.03
N ASP A 69 10.24 2.53 0.54
CA ASP A 69 9.30 3.44 -0.10
C ASP A 69 9.56 4.92 0.24
N ALA A 70 10.50 5.20 1.15
CA ALA A 70 10.72 6.53 1.71
C ALA A 70 10.99 7.60 0.64
N GLU A 71 11.84 7.30 -0.35
CA GLU A 71 12.14 8.20 -1.46
C GLU A 71 10.92 8.48 -2.34
N ALA A 72 10.08 7.45 -2.58
CA ALA A 72 8.87 7.61 -3.36
C ALA A 72 7.83 8.45 -2.60
N PHE A 73 7.64 8.19 -1.31
CA PHE A 73 6.72 8.93 -0.47
C PHE A 73 7.17 10.38 -0.26
N GLY A 74 8.49 10.62 -0.18
CA GLY A 74 9.04 11.97 -0.09
C GLY A 74 8.71 12.80 -1.33
N ARG A 75 8.75 12.18 -2.52
CA ARG A 75 8.37 12.88 -3.78
C ARG A 75 6.89 13.22 -3.80
N TYR A 76 6.03 12.33 -3.30
CA TYR A 76 4.61 12.62 -3.10
C TYR A 76 4.42 13.83 -2.19
N CYS A 77 5.06 13.83 -1.02
CA CYS A 77 4.94 14.92 -0.04
C CYS A 77 5.38 16.27 -0.61
N ARG A 78 6.50 16.30 -1.34
CA ARG A 78 6.99 17.50 -2.04
C ARG A 78 5.99 17.99 -3.11
N ASN A 79 5.46 17.07 -3.91
CA ASN A 79 4.51 17.40 -4.96
C ASN A 79 3.18 17.91 -4.39
N PHE A 80 2.71 17.33 -3.29
CA PHE A 80 1.50 17.77 -2.59
C PHE A 80 1.66 19.20 -2.06
N ALA A 81 2.79 19.48 -1.40
CA ALA A 81 3.10 20.83 -0.94
C ALA A 81 3.20 21.85 -2.09
N ARG A 82 3.78 21.44 -3.23
CA ARG A 82 3.82 22.30 -4.43
C ARG A 82 2.42 22.54 -5.00
N TRP A 83 1.58 21.51 -5.02
CA TRP A 83 0.20 21.61 -5.50
C TRP A 83 -0.61 22.60 -4.65
N LEU A 84 -0.52 22.52 -3.32
CA LEU A 84 -1.17 23.50 -2.42
C LEU A 84 -0.78 24.94 -2.78
N LYS A 85 0.50 25.20 -3.06
CA LYS A 85 0.96 26.54 -3.48
C LYS A 85 0.38 26.99 -4.82
N MET A 86 0.13 26.06 -5.74
CA MET A 86 -0.56 26.40 -7.00
C MET A 86 -2.01 26.74 -6.73
N GLN A 87 -2.70 25.99 -5.87
CA GLN A 87 -4.09 26.28 -5.49
C GLN A 87 -4.20 27.64 -4.79
N GLU A 88 -3.35 27.94 -3.81
CA GLU A 88 -3.33 29.24 -3.12
C GLU A 88 -3.13 30.42 -4.10
N ARG A 89 -2.24 30.23 -5.09
CA ARG A 89 -2.02 31.23 -6.13
C ARG A 89 -3.26 31.41 -7.02
N LEU A 90 -3.89 30.32 -7.44
CA LEU A 90 -5.10 30.36 -8.28
C LEU A 90 -6.29 30.97 -7.54
N ASP A 91 -6.42 30.71 -6.24
CA ASP A 91 -7.44 31.32 -5.38
C ASP A 91 -7.26 32.85 -5.29
N THR A 92 -6.03 33.34 -5.42
CA THR A 92 -5.69 34.77 -5.31
C THR A 92 -5.71 35.50 -6.66
N GLU A 93 -5.09 34.92 -7.68
CA GLU A 93 -4.84 35.56 -8.99
C GLU A 93 -5.88 35.16 -10.05
N GLY A 94 -6.61 34.07 -9.84
CA GLY A 94 -7.52 33.48 -10.81
C GLY A 94 -6.84 32.53 -11.80
N GLU A 95 -7.65 31.84 -12.60
CA GLU A 95 -7.17 30.78 -13.51
C GLU A 95 -6.81 31.27 -14.91
N ILE A 96 -7.11 32.53 -15.22
CA ILE A 96 -6.96 33.11 -16.57
C ILE A 96 -6.27 34.45 -16.44
N TYR A 97 -5.25 34.67 -17.26
CA TYR A 97 -4.64 35.99 -17.45
C TYR A 97 -4.87 36.49 -18.87
N GLU A 98 -4.87 37.81 -19.01
CA GLU A 98 -5.09 38.48 -20.28
C GLU A 98 -3.77 39.07 -20.81
N ILE A 99 -3.53 38.88 -22.10
CA ILE A 99 -2.40 39.48 -22.81
C ILE A 99 -2.92 40.39 -23.90
N VAL A 100 -2.36 41.59 -23.99
CA VAL A 100 -2.65 42.53 -25.08
C VAL A 100 -1.69 42.23 -26.23
N THR A 101 -2.25 41.88 -27.38
CA THR A 101 -1.49 41.66 -28.62
C THR A 101 -1.91 42.66 -29.68
N ALA A 102 -1.14 42.78 -30.77
CA ALA A 102 -1.47 43.67 -31.88
C ALA A 102 -2.85 43.37 -32.52
N SER A 103 -3.39 42.15 -32.33
CA SER A 103 -4.69 41.70 -32.84
C SER A 103 -5.83 41.81 -31.80
N GLY A 104 -5.56 42.37 -30.61
CA GLY A 104 -6.52 42.52 -29.52
C GLY A 104 -6.11 41.79 -28.23
N THR A 105 -7.02 41.79 -27.25
CA THR A 105 -6.83 41.12 -25.95
C THR A 105 -7.14 39.63 -26.08
N VAL A 106 -6.20 38.79 -25.68
CA VAL A 106 -6.32 37.33 -25.70
C VAL A 106 -6.27 36.79 -24.28
N ARG A 107 -7.22 35.91 -23.94
CA ARG A 107 -7.30 35.23 -22.64
C ARG A 107 -6.55 33.90 -22.70
N ARG A 108 -5.64 33.66 -21.76
CA ARG A 108 -4.85 32.43 -21.67
C ARG A 108 -4.94 31.82 -20.26
N PRO A 109 -4.90 30.48 -20.12
CA PRO A 109 -4.86 29.84 -18.81
C PRO A 109 -3.58 30.18 -18.07
N ASP A 110 -3.67 30.48 -16.77
CA ASP A 110 -2.50 30.74 -15.93
C ASP A 110 -1.56 29.51 -15.90
N PRO A 111 -0.23 29.70 -16.00
CA PRO A 111 0.71 28.58 -15.90
C PRO A 111 0.58 27.76 -14.61
N ALA A 112 0.19 28.38 -13.49
CA ALA A 112 -0.08 27.72 -12.22
C ALA A 112 -1.25 26.74 -12.33
N TYR A 113 -2.28 27.06 -13.11
CA TYR A 113 -3.40 26.15 -13.40
C TYR A 113 -2.90 24.90 -14.13
N MET A 114 -2.09 25.07 -15.17
CA MET A 114 -1.54 23.94 -15.93
C MET A 114 -0.62 23.05 -15.08
N ILE A 115 0.17 23.66 -14.18
CA ILE A 115 1.03 22.91 -13.25
C ILE A 115 0.19 22.21 -12.18
N GLY A 116 -0.82 22.88 -11.65
CA GLY A 116 -1.77 22.36 -10.67
C GLY A 116 -2.50 21.12 -11.18
N ASP A 117 -3.15 21.19 -12.34
CA ASP A 117 -3.85 20.04 -12.96
C ASP A 117 -2.89 18.85 -13.22
N ARG A 118 -1.66 19.12 -13.64
CA ARG A 118 -0.66 18.06 -13.83
C ARG A 118 -0.28 17.40 -12.52
N LEU A 119 -0.05 18.19 -11.46
CA LEU A 119 0.29 17.67 -10.14
C LEU A 119 -0.88 16.88 -9.56
N GLU A 120 -2.10 17.36 -9.69
CA GLU A 120 -3.33 16.68 -9.24
C GLU A 120 -3.40 15.25 -9.79
N ARG A 121 -3.24 15.09 -11.10
CA ARG A 121 -3.25 13.76 -11.75
C ARG A 121 -2.14 12.84 -11.23
N GLN A 122 -0.96 13.39 -10.97
CA GLN A 122 0.17 12.63 -10.41
C GLN A 122 -0.09 12.24 -8.95
N LEU A 123 -0.69 13.13 -8.16
CA LEU A 123 -1.03 12.91 -6.76
C LEU A 123 -2.09 11.82 -6.62
N ILE A 124 -3.19 11.89 -7.37
CA ILE A 124 -4.24 10.85 -7.38
C ILE A 124 -3.62 9.47 -7.68
N SER A 125 -2.71 9.40 -8.68
CA SER A 125 -2.04 8.14 -9.01
C SER A 125 -1.12 7.63 -7.90
N ALA A 126 -0.44 8.52 -7.18
CA ALA A 126 0.41 8.15 -6.04
C ALA A 126 -0.42 7.74 -4.82
N GLU A 127 -1.55 8.41 -4.57
CA GLU A 127 -2.48 8.13 -3.46
C GLU A 127 -3.07 6.73 -3.53
N ASP A 128 -3.42 6.28 -4.74
CA ASP A 128 -3.88 4.91 -4.97
C ASP A 128 -2.80 3.88 -4.58
N ARG A 129 -1.50 4.18 -4.81
CA ARG A 129 -0.38 3.27 -4.51
C ARG A 129 -0.08 3.18 -3.01
N PHE A 130 -0.13 4.30 -2.29
CA PHE A 130 0.07 4.35 -0.84
C PHE A 130 -1.18 3.95 -0.05
N GLY A 131 -2.29 3.62 -0.72
CA GLY A 131 -3.54 3.26 -0.06
C GLY A 131 -4.16 4.44 0.70
N LEU A 132 -3.96 5.68 0.22
CA LEU A 132 -4.67 6.85 0.73
C LEU A 132 -6.13 6.88 0.27
N ASN A 133 -6.45 6.18 -0.82
CA ASN A 133 -7.80 5.90 -1.28
C ASN A 133 -8.42 4.67 -0.56
N PRO A 134 -9.58 4.79 0.13
CA PRO A 134 -10.20 3.67 0.85
C PRO A 134 -10.49 2.43 0.00
N ALA A 135 -10.90 2.60 -1.26
CA ALA A 135 -11.22 1.47 -2.14
C ALA A 135 -9.96 0.70 -2.56
N GLU A 136 -8.90 1.42 -2.94
CA GLU A 136 -7.61 0.80 -3.26
C GLU A 136 -6.94 0.22 -2.02
N ARG A 137 -7.09 0.86 -0.84
CA ARG A 137 -6.62 0.32 0.43
C ARG A 137 -7.22 -1.05 0.72
N GLN A 138 -8.55 -1.18 0.58
CA GLN A 138 -9.20 -2.48 0.74
C GLN A 138 -8.66 -3.50 -0.27
N ARG A 139 -8.46 -3.09 -1.53
CA ARG A 139 -7.92 -3.98 -2.56
C ARG A 139 -6.52 -4.47 -2.21
N LEU A 140 -5.64 -3.59 -1.71
CA LEU A 140 -4.29 -3.93 -1.25
C LEU A 140 -4.35 -4.95 -0.10
N PHE A 141 -5.21 -4.74 0.89
CA PHE A 141 -5.39 -5.70 1.98
C PHE A 141 -5.98 -7.04 1.52
N ALA A 142 -6.97 -7.02 0.62
CA ALA A 142 -7.53 -8.24 0.05
C ALA A 142 -6.50 -9.05 -0.74
N SER A 143 -5.61 -8.39 -1.49
CA SER A 143 -4.50 -9.08 -2.15
C SER A 143 -3.55 -9.74 -1.16
N ARG A 144 -3.19 -9.06 -0.07
CA ARG A 144 -2.30 -9.62 0.98
C ARG A 144 -2.93 -10.82 1.69
N ALA A 145 -4.24 -10.80 1.93
CA ALA A 145 -4.96 -11.90 2.58
C ALA A 145 -5.13 -13.14 1.70
N THR A 146 -4.95 -13.02 0.38
CA THR A 146 -5.12 -14.13 -0.57
C THR A 146 -3.80 -14.86 -0.84
N THR A 147 -2.65 -14.25 -0.52
CA THR A 147 -1.34 -14.90 -0.61
C THR A 147 -1.11 -15.73 0.66
N PRO A 148 -1.10 -17.07 0.60
CA PRO A 148 -0.64 -17.90 1.71
C PRO A 148 0.82 -17.54 2.00
N ASP A 149 1.19 -17.51 3.28
CA ASP A 149 2.54 -17.17 3.72
C ASP A 149 3.59 -18.04 3.01
N PRO A 150 4.46 -17.47 2.14
CA PRO A 150 5.50 -18.25 1.46
C PRO A 150 6.60 -18.70 2.43
N ALA A 151 6.66 -18.13 3.65
CA ALA A 151 7.67 -18.48 4.64
C ALA A 151 7.34 -19.77 5.43
N GLY A 152 6.16 -20.35 5.24
CA GLY A 152 5.76 -21.59 5.92
C GLY A 152 6.22 -22.90 5.26
N ASP A 153 6.61 -22.88 3.98
CA ASP A 153 6.78 -24.14 3.23
C ASP A 153 7.76 -24.08 2.03
N LEU A 154 8.65 -23.07 1.96
CA LEU A 154 9.63 -22.97 0.86
C LEU A 154 11.01 -23.55 1.20
N PHE A 155 11.35 -23.72 2.49
CA PHE A 155 12.60 -24.35 2.93
C PHE A 155 12.41 -25.09 4.25
N GLY A 156 11.86 -26.31 4.20
CA GLY A 156 12.06 -27.29 5.26
C GLY A 156 10.81 -27.95 5.83
N SER A 157 10.43 -29.08 5.24
CA SER A 157 10.52 -30.40 5.90
C SER A 157 9.93 -31.47 4.99
N ARG A 158 10.78 -32.23 4.29
CA ARG A 158 10.38 -33.53 3.75
C ARG A 158 10.86 -34.59 4.74
N PRO A 159 9.98 -35.24 5.52
CA PRO A 159 10.31 -36.56 6.01
C PRO A 159 10.14 -37.52 4.83
N GLU A 160 11.24 -38.14 4.41
CA GLU A 160 11.18 -39.31 3.53
C GLU A 160 10.34 -40.40 4.22
N PRO A 161 9.25 -40.90 3.62
CA PRO A 161 8.58 -42.07 4.16
C PRO A 161 9.46 -43.29 3.87
N GLY A 162 10.13 -43.77 4.92
CA GLY A 162 10.88 -45.01 4.91
C GLY A 162 10.05 -46.16 4.33
N SER A 163 10.63 -46.85 3.35
CA SER A 163 10.06 -48.00 2.68
C SER A 163 9.76 -49.12 3.68
N SER A 164 8.49 -49.53 3.71
CA SER A 164 8.04 -50.79 4.30
C SER A 164 8.75 -51.97 3.63
N LYS A 165 9.41 -52.82 4.42
CA LYS A 165 9.53 -54.24 4.10
C LYS A 165 8.97 -55.04 5.27
N THR A 166 7.87 -55.72 4.98
CA THR A 166 7.36 -56.86 5.72
C THR A 166 8.16 -58.11 5.34
N ASP A 167 7.98 -59.17 6.14
CA ASP A 167 8.52 -60.55 6.06
C ASP A 167 9.66 -60.80 7.07
N GLU A 168 9.66 -61.83 7.93
CA GLU A 168 8.70 -62.86 8.36
C GLU A 168 9.39 -63.57 9.55
N ALA A 169 8.60 -64.13 10.48
CA ALA A 169 8.91 -65.26 11.40
C ALA A 169 10.20 -65.31 12.26
N GLU A 170 10.05 -65.33 13.59
CA GLU A 170 10.19 -66.54 14.45
C GLU A 170 10.38 -66.15 15.95
N ALA A 171 9.61 -66.79 16.83
CA ALA A 171 9.56 -66.58 18.29
C ALA A 171 10.51 -67.57 19.04
N PRO A 172 10.51 -67.64 20.39
CA PRO A 172 10.81 -66.61 21.38
C PRO A 172 11.92 -67.03 22.39
N ALA A 173 12.32 -66.06 23.22
CA ALA A 173 12.78 -66.18 24.61
C ALA A 173 14.01 -67.08 24.95
N ARG A 174 15.13 -66.44 25.33
CA ARG A 174 15.98 -66.92 26.43
C ARG A 174 16.39 -65.76 27.34
N THR A 175 15.93 -65.86 28.58
CA THR A 175 16.16 -64.96 29.70
C THR A 175 17.25 -65.55 30.61
N ILE A 176 18.18 -64.69 31.02
CA ILE A 176 19.10 -64.77 32.18
C ILE A 176 20.26 -65.76 32.11
N GLY A 177 21.45 -65.21 31.87
CA GLY A 177 22.71 -65.67 32.47
C GLY A 177 23.08 -64.75 33.64
N LEU A 178 22.96 -65.26 34.86
CA LEU A 178 23.64 -64.76 36.06
C LEU A 178 24.20 -66.01 36.73
N LEU A 179 25.50 -66.19 36.63
CA LEU A 179 26.26 -67.12 37.47
C LEU A 179 27.35 -66.31 38.17
N ASN A 180 27.51 -66.68 39.43
CA ASN A 180 28.44 -66.19 40.45
C ASN A 180 29.88 -65.99 39.98
#